data_AF-A0A2W4WKU3-F1
#
_entry.id   AF-A0A2W4WKU3-F1
#
_cell.length_a   1.000
_cell.length_b   1.000
_cell.length_c   1.000
_cell.angle_alpha   90.00
_cell.angle_beta   90.00
_cell.angle_gamma   90.00
#
_symmetry.space_group_name_H-M   'P 1'
#
loop_
_entity.id
_entity.type
_entity.pdbx_description
1 polymer ?
#
loop_
_entity_poly.entity_id
_entity_poly.type
_entity_poly.pdbx_seq_one_letter_code
_entity_poly.pdbx_strand_id
1 'polypeptide(L)'
;AIQVQDFDLAADLRKTESSLTQQIQATLADDVVITGIPEVSDEDIADIVSAWTGVPVNAITETESVMMMHLEDTLHERVVGQNEAVVAVAK
;
A
#
# COMPACT_ATOMS: atom_id res chain seq x y z
N ALA A 1 -16.41 -52.99 -35.71
CA ALA A 1 -16.83 -52.89 -34.30
C ALA A 1 -15.86 -52.03 -33.47
N ILE A 2 -14.54 -52.22 -33.60
CA ILE A 2 -13.52 -51.49 -32.81
C ILE A 2 -13.55 -49.97 -33.04
N GLN A 3 -13.75 -49.53 -34.29
CA GLN A 3 -13.77 -48.11 -34.64
C GLN A 3 -14.90 -47.30 -33.96
N VAL A 4 -16.01 -47.94 -33.59
CA VAL A 4 -17.14 -47.29 -32.90
C VAL A 4 -16.78 -46.99 -31.44
N GLN A 5 -16.06 -47.90 -30.78
CA GLN A 5 -15.58 -47.71 -29.41
C GLN A 5 -14.59 -46.54 -29.29
N ASP A 6 -13.77 -46.31 -30.32
CA ASP A 6 -12.83 -45.18 -30.34
C ASP A 6 -13.54 -43.83 -30.40
N PHE A 7 -14.70 -43.76 -31.08
CA PHE A 7 -15.49 -42.51 -31.17
C PHE A 7 -16.21 -42.18 -29.86
N ASP A 8 -16.74 -43.18 -29.16
CA ASP A 8 -17.41 -42.99 -27.87
C ASP A 8 -16.42 -42.51 -26.81
N LEU A 9 -15.25 -43.15 -26.73
CA LEU A 9 -14.18 -42.76 -25.81
C LEU A 9 -13.64 -41.35 -26.11
N ALA A 10 -13.48 -41.00 -27.39
CA ALA A 10 -13.04 -39.68 -27.81
C ALA A 10 -14.06 -38.58 -27.44
N ALA A 11 -15.35 -38.88 -27.53
CA ALA A 11 -16.41 -37.94 -27.14
C ALA A 11 -16.38 -37.66 -25.62
N ASP A 12 -16.19 -38.71 -24.81
CA ASP A 12 -16.08 -38.58 -23.36
C ASP A 12 -14.83 -37.81 -22.94
N LEU A 13 -13.67 -38.10 -23.54
CA LEU A 13 -12.43 -37.37 -23.28
C LEU A 13 -12.59 -35.87 -23.58
N ARG A 14 -13.17 -35.53 -24.73
CA ARG A 14 -13.43 -34.12 -25.10
C ARG A 14 -14.37 -33.42 -24.13
N LYS A 15 -15.38 -34.13 -23.62
CA LYS A 15 -16.30 -33.60 -22.60
C LYS A 15 -15.57 -33.31 -21.29
N THR A 16 -14.70 -34.22 -20.86
CA THR A 16 -13.89 -34.01 -19.65
C THR A 16 -12.92 -32.84 -19.80
N GLU A 17 -12.25 -32.74 -20.95
CA GLU A 17 -11.34 -31.63 -21.29
C GLU A 17 -12.09 -30.29 -21.23
N SER A 18 -13.22 -30.17 -21.91
CA SER A 18 -14.02 -28.94 -21.91
C SER A 18 -14.47 -28.52 -20.51
N SER A 19 -14.87 -29.48 -19.68
CA SER A 19 -15.26 -29.22 -18.28
C SER A 19 -14.08 -28.74 -17.44
N LEU A 20 -12.91 -29.35 -17.61
CA LEU A 20 -11.71 -29.01 -16.87
C LEU A 20 -11.17 -27.63 -17.26
N THR A 21 -11.16 -27.32 -18.56
CA THR A 21 -10.80 -25.99 -19.07
C THR A 21 -11.75 -24.92 -18.55
N GLN A 22 -13.06 -25.20 -18.50
CA GLN A 22 -14.05 -24.27 -17.96
C GLN A 22 -13.84 -24.01 -16.45
N GLN A 23 -13.50 -25.04 -15.67
CA GLN A 23 -13.16 -24.88 -14.25
C GLN A 23 -11.89 -24.05 -14.04
N ILE A 24 -10.84 -24.31 -14.82
CA ILE A 24 -9.59 -23.54 -14.78
C ILE A 24 -9.87 -22.07 -15.11
N GLN A 25 -10.68 -21.80 -16.14
CA GLN A 25 -11.02 -20.44 -16.55
C GLN A 25 -11.86 -19.71 -15.49
N ALA A 26 -12.78 -20.40 -14.81
CA ALA A 26 -13.57 -19.82 -13.73
C ALA A 26 -12.68 -19.44 -12.52
N THR A 27 -11.76 -20.32 -12.12
CA THR A 27 -10.85 -20.04 -10.99
C THR A 27 -9.86 -18.92 -11.32
N LEU A 28 -9.29 -18.90 -12.53
CA LEU A 28 -8.36 -17.85 -12.95
C LEU A 28 -9.03 -16.48 -13.07
N ALA A 29 -10.31 -16.41 -13.43
CA ALA A 29 -11.05 -15.14 -13.46
C ALA A 29 -11.27 -14.55 -12.06
N ASP A 30 -11.45 -15.39 -11.04
CA ASP A 30 -11.59 -14.97 -9.64
C ASP A 30 -10.24 -14.52 -9.04
N ASP A 31 -9.14 -15.23 -9.37
CA ASP A 31 -7.81 -14.97 -8.80
C ASP A 31 -7.14 -13.70 -9.37
N VAL A 32 -7.52 -13.27 -10.59
CA VAL A 32 -6.98 -12.04 -11.21
C VAL A 32 -7.37 -10.78 -10.41
N VAL A 33 -8.41 -10.83 -9.58
CA VAL A 33 -8.79 -9.71 -8.72
C VAL A 33 -7.79 -9.47 -7.58
N ILE A 34 -6.95 -10.45 -7.22
CA ILE A 34 -6.01 -10.38 -6.07
C ILE A 34 -4.53 -10.41 -6.51
N THR A 35 -4.23 -10.15 -7.78
CA THR A 35 -2.82 -10.07 -8.26
C THR A 35 -2.25 -8.66 -8.34
N GLY A 36 -3.06 -7.63 -8.06
CA GLY A 36 -2.55 -6.30 -7.77
C GLY A 36 -2.22 -6.22 -6.29
N ILE A 37 -0.92 -6.23 -5.94
CA ILE A 37 -0.49 -5.82 -4.60
C ILE A 37 -1.14 -4.45 -4.36
N PRO A 38 -1.95 -4.26 -3.30
CA PRO A 38 -2.52 -2.94 -3.06
C PRO A 38 -1.35 -1.97 -2.86
N GLU A 39 -1.15 -1.07 -3.83
CA GLU A 39 -0.17 0.00 -3.70
C GLU A 39 -0.69 0.94 -2.62
N VAL A 40 0.02 0.97 -1.49
CA VAL A 40 -0.23 1.92 -0.42
C VAL A 40 0.39 3.24 -0.84
N SER A 41 -0.43 4.27 -0.96
CA SER A 41 0.01 5.63 -1.27
C SER A 41 0.41 6.38 0.00
N ASP A 42 1.18 7.46 -0.16
CA ASP A 42 1.53 8.34 0.96
C ASP A 42 0.28 8.99 1.60
N GLU A 43 -0.79 9.18 0.81
CA GLU A 43 -2.09 9.68 1.26
C GLU A 43 -2.78 8.69 2.21
N ASP A 44 -2.73 7.39 1.91
CA ASP A 44 -3.31 6.34 2.77
C ASP A 44 -2.64 6.29 4.15
N ILE A 45 -1.32 6.51 4.19
CA ILE A 45 -0.55 6.57 5.44
C ILE A 45 -0.90 7.85 6.21
N ALA A 46 -0.97 8.98 5.50
CA ALA A 46 -1.31 10.28 6.09
C ALA A 46 -2.68 10.26 6.78
N ASP A 47 -3.68 9.63 6.16
CA ASP A 47 -5.03 9.54 6.71
C ASP A 47 -5.08 8.72 8.00
N ILE A 48 -4.37 7.59 8.06
CA ILE A 48 -4.30 6.75 9.27
C ILE A 48 -3.58 7.48 10.41
N VAL A 49 -2.45 8.12 10.10
CA VAL A 49 -1.66 8.86 11.10
C VAL A 49 -2.44 10.06 11.62
N SER A 50 -3.15 10.79 10.75
CA SER A 50 -4.02 11.89 11.13
C SER A 50 -5.20 11.41 11.97
N ALA A 51 -5.79 10.25 11.65
CA ALA A 51 -6.88 9.67 12.44
C ALA A 51 -6.45 9.25 13.86
N TRP A 52 -5.21 8.78 14.03
CA TRP A 52 -4.66 8.41 15.34
C TRP A 52 -4.15 9.59 16.16
N THR A 53 -3.54 10.59 15.52
CA THR A 53 -2.91 11.72 16.20
C THR A 53 -3.80 12.96 16.29
N GLY A 54 -4.85 13.04 15.47
CA GLY A 54 -5.72 14.20 15.35
C GLY A 54 -5.09 15.41 14.66
N VAL A 55 -3.86 15.29 14.16
CA VAL A 55 -3.11 16.38 13.51
C VAL A 55 -3.09 16.13 11.99
N PRO A 56 -3.71 17.00 11.18
CA PRO A 56 -3.68 16.88 9.73
C PRO A 56 -2.26 16.97 9.18
N VAL A 57 -1.90 16.16 8.18
CA VAL A 57 -0.54 16.20 7.58
C VAL A 57 -0.19 17.58 6.99
N ASN A 58 -1.16 18.29 6.42
CA ASN A 58 -0.96 19.68 5.98
C ASN A 58 -0.60 20.62 7.15
N ALA A 59 -1.15 20.35 8.33
CA ALA A 59 -0.82 21.08 9.55
C ALA A 59 0.58 20.73 10.06
N ILE A 60 1.11 19.53 9.82
CA ILE A 60 2.48 19.16 10.19
C ILE A 60 3.50 20.03 9.46
N THR A 61 3.38 20.21 8.13
CA THR A 61 4.30 21.06 7.36
C THR A 61 4.30 22.53 7.80
N GLU A 62 3.13 23.09 8.09
CA GLU A 62 3.00 24.46 8.58
C GLU A 62 3.50 24.58 10.02
N THR A 63 3.14 23.62 10.89
CA THR A 63 3.56 23.59 12.30
C THR A 63 5.05 23.36 12.46
N GLU A 64 5.67 22.49 11.66
CA GLU A 64 7.12 22.27 11.68
C GLU A 64 7.88 23.53 11.23
N SER A 65 7.39 24.21 10.19
CA SER A 65 7.99 25.47 9.72
C SER A 65 7.91 26.57 10.79
N VAL A 66 6.75 26.68 11.46
CA VAL A 66 6.55 27.62 12.58
C VAL A 66 7.37 27.21 13.81
N MET A 67 7.44 25.90 14.12
CA MET A 67 8.29 25.40 15.21
C MET A 67 9.75 25.69 14.94
N MET A 68 10.25 25.48 13.72
CA MET A 68 11.64 25.80 13.34
C MET A 68 11.93 27.29 13.54
N MET A 69 11.00 28.16 13.14
CA MET A 69 11.15 29.61 13.29
C MET A 69 11.25 30.04 14.76
N HIS A 70 10.59 29.33 15.68
CA HIS A 70 10.59 29.63 17.12
C HIS A 70 11.51 28.73 17.96
N LEU A 71 12.18 27.75 17.34
CA LEU A 71 13.02 26.78 18.03
C LEU A 71 14.23 27.44 18.69
N GLU A 72 14.86 28.39 17.99
CA GLU A 72 16.04 29.12 18.47
C GLU A 72 15.73 29.91 19.74
N ASP A 73 14.61 30.65 19.76
CA ASP A 73 14.17 31.43 20.91
C ASP A 73 13.84 30.52 22.10
N THR A 74 13.11 29.43 21.85
CA THR A 74 12.69 28.46 22.88
C THR A 74 13.89 27.74 23.50
N LEU A 75 14.92 27.42 22.70
CA LEU A 75 16.15 26.80 23.19
C LEU A 75 16.99 27.79 24.00
N HIS A 76 17.07 29.06 23.60
CA HIS A 76 17.78 30.10 24.35
C HIS A 76 17.14 30.40 25.72
N GLU A 77 15.81 30.27 25.85
CA GLU A 77 15.13 30.42 27.15
C GLU A 77 15.48 29.29 28.14
N ARG A 78 15.79 28.10 27.63
CA ARG A 78 16.06 26.91 28.46
C ARG A 78 17.53 26.59 28.64
N VAL A 79 18.40 27.11 27.77
CA VAL A 79 19.85 26.87 27.78
C VAL A 79 20.59 28.19 27.98
N VAL A 80 21.11 28.40 29.18
CA VAL A 80 21.90 29.59 29.52
C VAL A 80 23.35 29.36 29.08
N GLY A 81 23.70 29.87 27.88
CA GLY A 81 25.03 29.77 27.25
C GLY A 81 25.12 28.74 26.13
N GLN A 82 26.18 28.80 25.29
CA GLN A 82 26.39 28.02 24.04
C GLN A 82 25.49 28.38 22.84
N ASN A 83 25.43 29.66 22.47
CA ASN A 83 24.67 30.13 21.30
C ASN A 83 25.04 29.41 19.99
N GLU A 84 26.31 29.04 19.80
CA GLU A 84 26.78 28.38 18.57
C GLU A 84 26.17 26.98 18.37
N ALA A 85 25.92 26.23 19.45
CA ALA A 85 25.30 24.91 19.38
C ALA A 85 23.80 24.98 19.11
N VAL A 86 23.12 26.01 19.63
CA VAL A 86 21.67 26.22 19.39
C VAL A 86 21.42 26.60 17.94
N VAL A 87 22.22 27.53 17.38
CA VAL A 87 22.12 27.94 15.98
C VAL A 87 22.40 26.78 15.01
N ALA A 88 23.33 25.88 15.34
CA ALA A 88 23.65 24.73 14.50
C ALA A 88 22.53 23.67 14.43
N VAL A 89 21.68 23.59 15.45
CA VAL A 89 20.55 22.66 15.50
C VAL A 89 19.27 23.30 14.94
N ALA A 90 19.15 24.63 15.01
CA ALA A 90 18.02 25.38 14.48
C ALA A 90 18.09 25.64 12.96
N LYS A 91 19.22 25.32 12.32
CA LYS A 91 19.47 25.50 10.88
C LYS A 91 19.27 24.20 10.11
#